data_AF-A0A7Z9HXJ3-F1
#
_entry.id   AF-A0A7Z9HXJ3-F1
#
_cell.length_a   1.000
_cell.length_b   1.000
_cell.length_c   1.000
_cell.angle_alpha   90.00
_cell.angle_beta   90.00
_cell.angle_gamma   90.00
#
_symmetry.space_group_name_H-M   'P 1'
#
loop_
_entity.id
_entity.type
_entity.pdbx_description
1 polymer ?
#
loop_
_entity_poly.entity_id
_entity_poly.type
_entity_poly.pdbx_seq_one_letter_code
_entity_poly.pdbx_strand_id
1 'polypeptide(L)'
;MTTLDSDIRSGRVTGVILQGLENGQWIRSGAYDSSPAHRASFRQWVTSRYSDIETLKSAWNDPSLGSLESISLPDFAEPESPQELFLSIETEQSKIDYNLFLSEHTVAFIVDLATAIRAQTNPEFSIFAAYPNLLEHTGTAAGSWGIRELQAGPVDGMVT
;
A
#
# COMPACT_ATOMS: atom_id res chain seq x y z
N MET A 1 -14.63 -6.65 25.24
CA MET A 1 -13.57 -7.18 24.36
C MET A 1 -13.14 -8.56 24.89
N THR A 2 -14.11 -9.47 25.04
CA THR A 2 -13.96 -10.64 25.94
C THR A 2 -14.40 -11.96 25.28
N THR A 3 -15.16 -11.89 24.19
CA THR A 3 -15.70 -13.05 23.46
C THR A 3 -14.70 -13.61 22.45
N LEU A 4 -13.96 -12.76 21.74
CA LEU A 4 -13.01 -13.19 20.71
C LEU A 4 -11.89 -14.06 21.31
N ASP A 5 -11.30 -13.65 22.43
CA ASP A 5 -10.28 -14.43 23.14
C ASP A 5 -10.79 -15.81 23.58
N SER A 6 -12.04 -15.90 24.06
CA SER A 6 -12.63 -17.18 24.44
C SER A 6 -12.92 -18.08 23.25
N ASP A 7 -13.29 -17.52 22.10
CA ASP A 7 -13.57 -18.26 20.87
C ASP A 7 -12.30 -18.74 20.18
N ILE A 8 -11.22 -17.94 20.20
CA ILE A 8 -9.88 -18.34 19.75
C ILE A 8 -9.35 -19.47 20.65
N ARG A 9 -9.41 -19.31 21.98
CA ARG A 9 -8.93 -20.33 22.92
C ARG A 9 -9.74 -21.62 22.89
N SER A 10 -11.04 -21.55 22.56
CA SER A 10 -11.88 -22.74 22.39
C SER A 10 -11.76 -23.38 21.01
N GLY A 11 -10.93 -22.82 20.11
CA GLY A 11 -10.71 -23.34 18.75
C GLY A 11 -11.91 -23.15 17.80
N ARG A 12 -12.89 -22.31 18.17
CA ARG A 12 -14.04 -22.00 17.31
C ARG A 12 -13.70 -21.03 16.20
N VAL A 13 -12.71 -20.16 16.46
CA VAL A 13 -12.10 -19.29 15.46
C VAL A 13 -10.66 -19.76 15.28
N THR A 14 -10.35 -20.24 14.08
CA THR A 14 -9.03 -20.79 13.73
C THR A 14 -8.18 -19.82 12.92
N GLY A 15 -8.74 -18.68 12.51
CA GLY A 15 -8.03 -17.68 11.76
C GLY A 15 -8.84 -16.43 11.45
N VAL A 16 -8.21 -15.49 10.76
CA VAL A 16 -8.83 -14.24 10.27
C VAL A 16 -8.40 -13.94 8.83
N ILE A 17 -9.23 -13.17 8.14
CA ILE A 17 -8.90 -12.53 6.88
C ILE A 17 -8.83 -11.03 7.13
N LEU A 18 -7.67 -10.43 6.87
CA LEU A 18 -7.43 -9.01 6.98
C LEU A 18 -7.99 -8.31 5.74
N GLN A 19 -9.13 -7.67 5.94
CA GLN A 19 -9.86 -6.90 4.95
C GLN A 19 -9.82 -5.42 5.30
N GLY A 20 -9.87 -4.58 4.28
CA GLY A 20 -9.86 -3.12 4.43
C GLY A 20 -10.55 -2.44 3.26
N LEU A 21 -10.69 -1.13 3.36
CA LEU A 21 -11.14 -0.24 2.29
C LEU A 21 -12.44 -0.72 1.58
N GLU A 22 -12.40 -0.91 0.28
CA GLU A 22 -13.59 -1.11 -0.55
C GLU A 22 -13.86 -2.58 -0.79
N ASN A 23 -15.11 -3.01 -0.59
CA ASN A 23 -15.56 -4.39 -0.77
C ASN A 23 -14.71 -5.43 0.00
N GLY A 24 -14.04 -5.00 1.07
CA GLY A 24 -13.16 -5.86 1.87
C GLY A 24 -11.79 -6.12 1.24
N GLN A 25 -11.43 -5.41 0.16
CA GLN A 25 -10.12 -5.49 -0.47
C GLN A 25 -9.33 -4.21 -0.24
N TRP A 26 -8.00 -4.34 -0.09
CA TRP A 26 -7.09 -3.21 0.13
C TRP A 26 -6.87 -2.38 -1.15
N ILE A 27 -7.96 -1.82 -1.68
CA ILE A 27 -8.05 -1.06 -2.91
C ILE A 27 -8.88 0.18 -2.61
N ARG A 28 -8.54 1.28 -3.26
CA ARG A 28 -9.34 2.49 -3.25
C ARG A 28 -9.65 2.89 -4.69
N SER A 29 -10.93 2.92 -5.05
CA SER A 29 -11.40 3.44 -6.33
C SER A 29 -11.80 4.90 -6.18
N GLY A 30 -11.40 5.76 -7.12
CA GLY A 30 -11.69 7.19 -7.10
C GLY A 30 -10.68 8.05 -6.31
N ALA A 31 -11.18 8.97 -5.49
CA ALA A 31 -10.39 10.10 -4.98
C ALA A 31 -9.30 9.70 -3.98
N TYR A 32 -8.08 10.15 -4.25
CA TYR A 32 -6.89 9.94 -3.43
C TYR A 32 -7.01 10.55 -2.03
N ASP A 33 -6.32 9.93 -1.07
CA ASP A 33 -6.16 10.51 0.26
C ASP A 33 -5.38 11.81 0.17
N SER A 34 -6.05 12.93 0.49
CA SER A 34 -5.43 14.24 0.56
C SER A 34 -5.35 14.74 2.00
N SER A 35 -5.43 13.86 2.99
CA SER A 35 -5.24 14.25 4.38
C SER A 35 -3.82 14.80 4.61
N PRO A 36 -3.63 15.70 5.59
CA PRO A 36 -2.30 16.18 5.96
C PRO A 36 -1.34 15.05 6.33
N ALA A 37 -1.84 13.98 6.97
CA ALA A 37 -1.04 12.83 7.37
C ALA A 37 -0.52 12.05 6.15
N HIS A 38 -1.37 11.79 5.15
CA HIS A 38 -0.97 11.11 3.92
C HIS A 38 0.10 11.88 3.16
N ARG A 39 -0.09 13.20 3.02
CA ARG A 39 0.91 14.07 2.37
C ARG A 39 2.25 14.07 3.11
N ALA A 40 2.22 14.11 4.44
CA ALA A 40 3.43 14.06 5.25
C ALA A 40 4.15 12.70 5.11
N SER A 41 3.40 11.59 5.11
CA SER A 41 3.94 10.23 4.91
C SER A 41 4.55 10.07 3.53
N PHE A 42 3.88 10.55 2.48
CA PHE A 42 4.42 10.50 1.13
C PHE A 42 5.72 11.29 1.03
N ARG A 43 5.76 12.50 1.59
CA ARG A 43 6.98 13.31 1.61
C ARG A 43 8.12 12.60 2.32
N GLN A 44 7.85 12.01 3.49
CA GLN A 44 8.85 11.25 4.23
C GLN A 44 9.38 10.08 3.40
N TRP A 45 8.51 9.35 2.72
CA TRP A 45 8.88 8.26 1.83
C TRP A 45 9.74 8.73 0.65
N VAL A 46 9.41 9.85 0.00
CA VAL A 46 10.24 10.40 -1.08
C VAL A 46 11.60 10.83 -0.53
N THR A 47 11.64 11.49 0.64
CA THR A 47 12.91 11.92 1.25
C THR A 47 13.80 10.78 1.72
N SER A 48 13.25 9.59 1.99
CA SER A 48 14.06 8.41 2.32
C SER A 48 14.63 7.74 1.08
N ARG A 49 14.00 7.92 -0.08
CA ARG A 49 14.39 7.32 -1.36
C ARG A 49 15.34 8.19 -2.18
N TYR A 50 15.16 9.51 -2.13
CA TYR A 50 15.97 10.48 -2.85
C TYR A 50 16.83 11.28 -1.87
N SER A 51 18.15 11.13 -2.01
CA SER A 51 19.15 11.74 -1.12
C SER A 51 19.14 13.27 -1.14
N ASP A 52 18.70 13.87 -2.25
CA ASP A 52 18.73 15.31 -2.49
C ASP A 52 17.71 15.72 -3.57
N ILE A 53 17.44 17.02 -3.62
CA ILE A 53 16.46 17.61 -4.54
C ILE A 53 16.88 17.50 -6.00
N GLU A 54 18.17 17.51 -6.32
CA GLU A 54 18.64 17.46 -7.72
C GLU A 54 18.41 16.07 -8.32
N THR A 55 18.64 15.01 -7.54
CA THR A 55 18.31 13.64 -7.91
C THR A 55 16.79 13.49 -8.13
N LEU A 56 15.97 14.08 -7.25
CA LEU A 56 14.52 14.05 -7.42
C LEU A 56 14.06 14.79 -8.68
N LYS A 57 14.56 16.01 -8.92
CA LYS A 57 14.26 16.79 -10.14
C LYS A 57 14.59 16.01 -11.41
N SER A 58 15.76 15.37 -11.42
CA SER A 58 16.19 14.57 -12.57
C SER A 58 15.31 13.33 -12.75
N ALA A 59 14.93 12.66 -11.66
CA ALA A 59 14.08 11.46 -11.72
C ALA A 59 12.66 11.79 -12.15
N TRP A 60 12.07 12.86 -11.61
CA TRP A 60 10.70 13.29 -11.91
C TRP A 60 10.60 14.17 -13.16
N ASN A 61 11.73 14.47 -13.80
CA ASN A 61 11.83 15.40 -14.93
C ASN A 61 11.13 16.75 -14.65
N ASP A 62 11.25 17.24 -13.42
CA ASP A 62 10.61 18.48 -12.97
C ASP A 62 11.66 19.42 -12.37
N PRO A 63 12.21 20.35 -13.17
CA PRO A 63 13.20 21.31 -12.68
C PRO A 63 12.60 22.36 -11.74
N SER A 64 11.27 22.47 -11.63
CA SER A 64 10.59 23.48 -10.81
C SER A 64 10.55 23.12 -9.32
N LEU A 65 10.85 21.87 -8.95
CA LEU A 65 10.86 21.42 -7.56
C LEU A 65 11.84 22.23 -6.71
N GLY A 66 11.34 22.96 -5.73
CA GLY A 66 12.17 23.85 -4.91
C GLY A 66 12.91 23.15 -3.77
N SER A 67 12.26 22.19 -3.10
CA SER A 67 12.82 21.50 -1.94
C SER A 67 12.13 20.15 -1.71
N LEU A 68 12.80 19.25 -1.00
CA LEU A 68 12.20 17.98 -0.57
C LEU A 68 11.05 18.20 0.44
N GLU A 69 11.09 19.30 1.19
CA GLU A 69 10.09 19.63 2.20
C GLU A 69 8.76 20.14 1.61
N SER A 70 8.79 20.59 0.36
CA SER A 70 7.64 21.16 -0.36
C SER A 70 6.98 20.19 -1.34
N ILE A 71 7.40 18.93 -1.36
CA ILE A 71 6.83 17.93 -2.28
C ILE A 71 5.33 17.80 -2.04
N SER A 72 4.57 17.86 -3.14
CA SER A 72 3.14 17.59 -3.21
C SER A 72 2.88 16.19 -3.77
N LEU A 73 1.66 15.69 -3.57
CA LEU A 73 1.20 14.50 -4.28
C LEU A 73 1.22 14.78 -5.80
N PRO A 74 1.58 13.80 -6.64
CA PRO A 74 1.43 13.95 -8.09
C PRO A 74 -0.05 14.11 -8.45
N ASP A 75 -0.31 14.77 -9.57
CA ASP A 75 -1.65 14.80 -10.13
C ASP A 75 -1.96 13.46 -10.79
N PHE A 76 -3.09 12.88 -10.42
CA PHE A 76 -3.59 11.63 -10.96
C PHE A 76 -5.01 11.87 -11.45
N ALA A 77 -5.13 12.12 -12.75
CA ALA A 77 -6.38 11.90 -13.44
C ALA A 77 -6.67 10.39 -13.48
N GLU A 78 -7.95 10.04 -13.39
CA GLU A 78 -8.38 8.68 -13.72
C GLU A 78 -8.01 8.39 -15.18
N PRO A 79 -7.44 7.21 -15.49
CA PRO A 79 -7.05 6.88 -16.84
C PRO A 79 -8.28 6.85 -17.75
N GLU A 80 -8.25 7.61 -18.84
CA GLU A 80 -9.33 7.64 -19.83
C GLU A 80 -9.25 6.46 -20.81
N SER A 81 -8.09 5.78 -20.86
CA SER A 81 -7.83 4.64 -21.72
C SER A 81 -6.94 3.57 -21.05
N PRO A 82 -7.03 2.29 -21.46
CA PRO A 82 -6.16 1.23 -20.93
C PRO A 82 -4.66 1.47 -21.16
N GLN A 83 -4.29 2.29 -22.14
CA GLN A 83 -2.90 2.64 -22.42
C GLN A 83 -2.28 3.49 -21.31
N GLU A 84 -3.08 4.32 -20.63
CA GLU A 84 -2.64 5.16 -19.50
C GLU A 84 -2.34 4.35 -18.23
N LEU A 85 -2.63 3.04 -18.24
CA LEU A 85 -2.23 2.12 -17.18
C LEU A 85 -0.73 1.78 -17.22
N PHE A 86 -0.09 1.95 -18.38
CA PHE A 86 1.32 1.64 -18.58
C PHE A 86 2.16 2.93 -18.49
N LEU A 87 2.61 3.23 -17.27
CA LEU A 87 3.40 4.43 -17.00
C LEU A 87 4.79 4.34 -17.63
N SER A 88 5.24 5.42 -18.29
CA SER A 88 6.62 5.54 -18.78
C SER A 88 7.57 5.91 -17.64
N ILE A 89 8.65 5.16 -17.50
CA ILE A 89 9.70 5.43 -16.50
C ILE A 89 10.38 6.78 -16.79
N GLU A 90 10.51 7.13 -18.07
CA GLU A 90 11.21 8.34 -18.52
C GLU A 90 10.42 9.63 -18.23
N THR A 91 9.08 9.57 -18.21
CA THR A 91 8.24 10.77 -18.10
C THR A 91 7.28 10.77 -16.91
N GLU A 92 7.04 9.63 -16.28
CA GLU A 92 5.98 9.47 -15.26
C GLU A 92 6.50 8.88 -13.94
N GLN A 93 7.80 9.02 -13.66
CA GLN A 93 8.42 8.52 -12.43
C GLN A 93 7.71 8.98 -11.15
N SER A 94 7.19 10.20 -11.10
CA SER A 94 6.44 10.71 -9.94
C SER A 94 5.16 9.90 -9.67
N LYS A 95 4.46 9.48 -10.72
CA LYS A 95 3.28 8.62 -10.60
C LYS A 95 3.67 7.19 -10.21
N ILE A 96 4.74 6.67 -10.79
CA ILE A 96 5.29 5.35 -10.44
C ILE A 96 5.64 5.31 -8.95
N ASP A 97 6.36 6.32 -8.47
CA ASP A 97 6.75 6.47 -7.07
C ASP A 97 5.56 6.55 -6.13
N TYR A 98 4.52 7.30 -6.50
CA TYR A 98 3.31 7.38 -5.69
C TYR A 98 2.56 6.04 -5.62
N ASN A 99 2.44 5.32 -6.73
CA ASN A 99 1.86 3.97 -6.73
C ASN A 99 2.67 2.99 -5.88
N LEU A 100 4.01 3.10 -5.93
CA LEU A 100 4.90 2.30 -5.08
C LEU A 100 4.70 2.65 -3.60
N PHE A 101 4.66 3.94 -3.25
CA PHE A 101 4.38 4.41 -1.90
C PHE A 101 3.07 3.85 -1.35
N LEU A 102 1.97 3.91 -2.13
CA LEU A 102 0.67 3.36 -1.73
C LEU A 102 0.76 1.86 -1.47
N SER A 103 1.41 1.12 -2.37
CA SER A 103 1.60 -0.32 -2.26
C SER A 103 2.39 -0.68 -1.01
N GLU A 104 3.56 -0.07 -0.80
CA GLU A 104 4.44 -0.32 0.33
C GLU A 104 3.78 0.04 1.67
N HIS A 105 3.09 1.18 1.76
CA HIS A 105 2.41 1.59 3.00
C HIS A 105 1.22 0.68 3.34
N THR A 106 0.46 0.26 2.33
CA THR A 106 -0.65 -0.68 2.52
C THR A 106 -0.11 -2.01 3.05
N VAL A 107 0.97 -2.51 2.45
CA VAL A 107 1.62 -3.75 2.91
C VAL A 107 2.20 -3.61 4.31
N ALA A 108 2.91 -2.52 4.60
CA ALA A 108 3.44 -2.26 5.94
C ALA A 108 2.33 -2.29 6.99
N PHE A 109 1.20 -1.65 6.72
CA PHE A 109 0.05 -1.69 7.62
C PHE A 109 -0.50 -3.11 7.83
N ILE A 110 -0.67 -3.88 6.75
CA ILE A 110 -1.15 -5.27 6.84
C ILE A 110 -0.17 -6.13 7.66
N VAL A 111 1.13 -5.97 7.44
CA VAL A 111 2.19 -6.68 8.18
C VAL A 111 2.17 -6.30 9.65
N ASP A 112 2.05 -5.02 9.99
CA ASP A 112 1.97 -4.54 11.38
C ASP A 112 0.73 -5.10 12.08
N LEU A 113 -0.43 -5.07 11.41
CA LEU A 113 -1.68 -5.62 11.94
C LEU A 113 -1.57 -7.15 12.15
N ALA A 114 -1.05 -7.87 11.17
CA ALA A 114 -0.84 -9.31 11.27
C ALA A 114 0.18 -9.65 12.37
N THR A 115 1.23 -8.85 12.55
CA THR A 115 2.20 -9.00 13.65
C THR A 115 1.52 -8.83 15.00
N ALA A 116 0.69 -7.78 15.15
CA ALA A 116 -0.05 -7.53 16.39
C ALA A 116 -1.03 -8.67 16.72
N ILE A 117 -1.70 -9.23 15.71
CA ILE A 117 -2.59 -10.39 15.89
C ILE A 117 -1.78 -11.63 16.28
N ARG A 118 -0.68 -11.91 15.57
CA ARG A 118 0.21 -13.05 15.86
C ARG A 118 0.74 -13.02 17.29
N ALA A 119 1.02 -11.84 17.83
CA ALA A 119 1.47 -11.67 19.22
C ALA A 119 0.40 -12.06 20.27
N GLN A 120 -0.88 -12.14 19.88
CA GLN A 120 -2.00 -12.47 20.75
C GLN A 120 -2.62 -13.85 20.46
N THR A 121 -2.15 -14.53 19.42
CA THR A 121 -2.69 -15.82 18.96
C THR A 121 -1.66 -16.94 19.08
N ASN A 122 -2.14 -18.18 18.95
CA ASN A 122 -1.27 -19.35 18.91
C ASN A 122 -0.67 -19.54 17.49
N PRO A 123 0.39 -20.36 17.34
CA PRO A 123 1.03 -20.59 16.04
C PRO A 123 0.13 -21.27 14.99
N GLU A 124 -0.92 -21.97 15.39
CA GLU A 124 -1.86 -22.64 14.46
C GLU A 124 -2.93 -21.69 13.92
N PHE A 125 -3.04 -20.49 14.49
CA PHE A 125 -4.03 -19.50 14.07
C PHE A 125 -3.68 -18.92 12.71
N SER A 126 -4.52 -19.09 11.69
CA SER A 126 -4.23 -18.61 10.34
C SER A 126 -4.54 -17.12 10.16
N ILE A 127 -3.68 -16.40 9.48
CA ILE A 127 -3.84 -14.97 9.14
C ILE A 127 -3.71 -14.82 7.64
N PHE A 128 -4.80 -14.48 6.96
CA PHE A 128 -4.82 -14.20 5.52
C PHE A 128 -5.02 -12.72 5.24
N ALA A 129 -4.65 -12.23 4.06
CA ALA A 129 -4.93 -10.86 3.63
C ALA A 129 -5.67 -10.80 2.29
N ALA A 130 -6.70 -9.96 2.21
CA ALA A 130 -7.45 -9.68 0.98
C ALA A 130 -6.77 -8.59 0.15
N TYR A 131 -5.53 -8.87 -0.29
CA TYR A 131 -4.69 -7.91 -1.01
C TYR A 131 -4.86 -8.08 -2.52
N PRO A 132 -5.13 -7.00 -3.28
CA PRO A 132 -5.37 -7.07 -4.72
C PRO A 132 -4.24 -7.75 -5.48
N ASN A 133 -4.62 -8.66 -6.38
CA ASN A 133 -3.70 -9.20 -7.38
C ASN A 133 -3.73 -8.33 -8.66
N LEU A 134 -2.66 -8.41 -9.46
CA LEU A 134 -2.52 -7.69 -10.73
C LEU A 134 -3.53 -8.10 -11.81
N LEU A 135 -4.28 -9.20 -11.61
CA LEU A 135 -5.14 -9.79 -12.63
C LEU A 135 -6.60 -9.36 -12.52
N GLU A 136 -7.03 -8.95 -11.32
CA GLU A 136 -8.44 -8.64 -11.03
C GLU A 136 -8.72 -7.14 -10.93
N HIS A 137 -7.67 -6.32 -10.79
CA HIS A 137 -7.81 -4.87 -10.64
C HIS A 137 -6.91 -4.10 -11.59
N THR A 138 -7.53 -3.34 -12.50
CA THR A 138 -6.86 -2.63 -13.59
C THR A 138 -6.53 -1.17 -13.27
N GLY A 139 -6.79 -0.68 -12.06
CA GLY A 139 -6.44 0.68 -11.67
C GLY A 139 -4.93 0.82 -11.43
N THR A 140 -4.32 1.94 -11.85
CA THR A 140 -2.89 2.21 -11.60
C THR A 140 -2.53 2.21 -10.12
N ALA A 141 -3.49 2.58 -9.25
CA ALA A 141 -3.38 2.57 -7.80
C ALA A 141 -3.61 1.19 -7.14
N ALA A 142 -4.00 0.15 -7.89
CA ALA A 142 -4.22 -1.19 -7.33
C ALA A 142 -2.93 -1.87 -6.85
N GLY A 143 -1.77 -1.37 -7.31
CA GLY A 143 -0.49 -1.44 -6.62
C GLY A 143 -0.17 -2.75 -5.91
N SER A 144 -0.02 -3.86 -6.65
CA SER A 144 0.35 -5.17 -6.07
C SER A 144 1.87 -5.40 -5.93
N TRP A 145 2.67 -4.34 -5.81
CA TRP A 145 4.13 -4.44 -5.80
C TRP A 145 4.70 -5.07 -4.52
N GLY A 146 4.04 -4.87 -3.37
CA GLY A 146 4.49 -5.37 -2.07
C GLY A 146 4.14 -6.83 -1.75
N ILE A 147 3.77 -7.64 -2.75
CA ILE A 147 3.40 -9.06 -2.52
C ILE A 147 4.53 -9.86 -1.88
N ARG A 148 5.79 -9.55 -2.23
CA ARG A 148 6.96 -10.24 -1.70
C ARG A 148 7.12 -9.98 -0.20
N GLU A 149 6.93 -8.73 0.21
CA GLU A 149 7.01 -8.28 1.60
C GLU A 149 5.87 -8.90 2.42
N LEU A 150 4.65 -8.98 1.87
CA LEU A 150 3.54 -9.71 2.50
C LEU A 150 3.87 -11.20 2.70
N GLN A 151 4.43 -11.86 1.70
CA GLN A 151 4.83 -13.28 1.76
C GLN A 151 5.98 -13.53 2.74
N ALA A 152 6.88 -12.57 2.93
CA ALA A 152 7.95 -12.66 3.91
C ALA A 152 7.50 -12.31 5.34
N GLY A 153 6.30 -11.75 5.49
CA GLY A 153 5.73 -11.31 6.75
C GLY A 153 4.99 -12.41 7.52
N PRO A 154 4.20 -12.03 8.55
CA PRO A 154 3.46 -12.96 9.41
C PRO A 154 2.12 -13.45 8.83
N VAL A 155 1.83 -13.12 7.57
CA VAL A 155 0.62 -13.51 6.85
C VAL A 155 0.84 -14.90 6.24
N ASP A 156 -0.10 -15.81 6.46
CA ASP A 156 -0.02 -17.22 6.01
C ASP A 156 -0.48 -17.41 4.56
N GLY A 157 -1.16 -16.41 3.99
CA GLY A 157 -1.54 -16.41 2.58
C GLY A 157 -2.40 -15.23 2.16
N MET A 158 -2.75 -15.21 0.87
CA MET A 158 -3.62 -14.20 0.27
C MET A 158 -4.94 -14.81 -0.17
N VAL A 159 -6.00 -14.01 -0.14
CA VAL A 159 -7.31 -14.36 -0.68
C VAL A 159 -7.75 -13.26 -1.66
N THR A 160 -8.47 -13.62 -2.71
CA THR A 160 -9.08 -12.66 -3.64
C THR A 160 -10.60 -12.75 -3.64
#